data_AF-A0A0F9IYI6-F1
#
_entry.id   AF-A0A0F9IYI6-F1
#
_cell.length_a   1.000
_cell.length_b   1.000
_cell.length_c   1.000
_cell.angle_alpha   90.00
_cell.angle_beta   90.00
_cell.angle_gamma   90.00
#
_symmetry.space_group_name_H-M   'P 1'
#
loop_
_entity.id
_entity.type
_entity.pdbx_description
1 polymer ?
#
loop_
_entity_poly.entity_id
_entity_poly.type
_entity_poly.pdbx_seq_one_letter_code
_entity_poly.pdbx_strand_id
1 'polypeptide(L)' 'MSEQGNRKMTPSIWLKKPPTGTGIQLTKVRPFGQLPWNVWVGGEIIYFCPDIDGAFKVLHVELLVRSVNE' A
#
# COMPACT_ATOMS: atom_id res chain seq x y z
N MET A 1 23.31 20.25 -28.06
CA MET A 1 22.21 19.27 -28.14
C MET A 1 22.04 18.67 -26.76
N SER A 2 21.17 19.26 -25.95
CA SER A 2 20.99 18.85 -24.56
C SER A 2 19.93 17.75 -24.54
N GLU A 3 20.36 16.50 -24.30
CA GLU A 3 19.46 15.41 -23.98
C GLU A 3 18.75 15.74 -22.66
N GLN A 4 17.63 16.46 -22.75
CA GLN A 4 16.62 16.49 -21.71
C GLN A 4 16.00 15.10 -21.68
N GLY A 5 16.72 14.18 -21.02
CA GLY A 5 16.22 12.87 -20.65
C GLY A 5 14.93 13.09 -19.91
N ASN A 6 13.83 12.81 -20.61
CA ASN A 6 12.49 12.70 -20.08
C ASN A 6 12.55 11.63 -18.98
N ARG A 7 12.86 12.06 -17.75
CA ARG A 7 12.87 11.22 -16.56
C ARG A 7 11.44 10.77 -16.40
N LYS A 8 11.09 9.66 -17.05
CA LYS A 8 9.91 8.87 -16.77
C LYS A 8 9.86 8.79 -15.26
N MET A 9 8.89 9.48 -14.66
CA MET A 9 8.62 9.36 -13.23
C MET A 9 8.07 7.95 -13.04
N THR A 10 8.94 6.96 -12.99
CA THR A 10 8.56 5.61 -12.64
C THR A 10 7.98 5.71 -11.24
N PRO A 11 6.67 5.46 -11.03
CA PRO A 11 6.14 5.42 -9.68
C PRO A 11 6.92 4.33 -8.95
N SER A 12 7.64 4.71 -7.90
CA SER A 12 8.39 3.79 -7.03
C SER A 12 7.41 3.07 -6.09
N ILE A 13 6.32 2.54 -6.64
CA ILE A 13 5.45 1.61 -5.93
C ILE A 13 6.22 0.30 -5.94
N TRP A 14 6.43 -0.30 -4.77
CA TRP A 14 6.89 -1.69 -4.70
C TRP A 14 5.74 -2.57 -5.21
N LEU A 15 5.81 -2.89 -6.51
CA LEU A 15 4.78 -3.55 -7.33
C LEU A 15 4.88 -5.08 -7.29
N LYS A 16 5.28 -5.68 -6.17
CA LYS A 16 4.98 -7.11 -5.98
C LYS A 16 3.74 -7.20 -5.13
N LYS A 17 2.58 -7.28 -5.81
CA LYS A 17 1.34 -7.79 -5.21
C LYS A 17 1.74 -9.03 -4.40
N PRO A 18 1.60 -9.03 -3.06
CA PRO A 18 1.90 -10.21 -2.30
C PRO A 18 0.90 -11.28 -2.78
N PRO A 19 1.38 -12.45 -3.26
CA PRO A 19 0.53 -13.41 -3.98
C PRO A 19 -0.66 -13.90 -3.14
N THR A 20 -0.52 -13.91 -1.81
CA THR A 20 -1.55 -14.27 -0.83
C THR A 20 -1.40 -13.52 0.50
N GLY A 21 -0.54 -12.49 0.55
CA GLY A 21 -0.09 -11.92 1.82
C GLY A 21 -1.11 -10.98 2.47
N THR A 22 -1.07 -10.98 3.79
CA THR A 22 -1.75 -10.02 4.66
C THR A 22 -0.71 -9.16 5.36
N GLY A 23 -0.88 -7.83 5.36
CA GLY A 23 0.10 -6.95 5.99
C GLY A 23 -0.06 -5.47 5.60
N ILE A 24 0.91 -4.67 6.00
CA ILE A 24 0.92 -3.22 5.78
C ILE A 24 2.17 -2.84 4.99
N GLN A 25 2.01 -2.01 3.96
CA GLN A 25 3.13 -1.53 3.13
C GLN A 25 3.08 -0.02 2.96
N LEU A 26 4.16 0.68 3.32
CA LEU A 26 4.34 2.08 2.98
C LEU A 26 4.51 2.26 1.47
N THR A 27 3.67 3.09 0.85
CA THR A 27 3.75 3.35 -0.59
C THR A 27 4.05 4.82 -0.85
N LYS A 28 5.02 5.08 -1.72
CA LYS A 28 5.35 6.44 -2.14
C LYS A 28 4.59 6.81 -3.40
N VAL A 29 3.58 7.67 -3.27
CA VAL A 29 2.80 8.16 -4.42
C VAL A 29 3.41 9.49 -4.90
N ARG A 30 3.84 9.51 -6.17
CA ARG A 30 4.27 10.73 -6.89
C ARG A 30 3.12 11.20 -7.81
N PRO A 31 3.06 12.51 -8.17
CA PRO A 31 3.98 13.59 -7.83
C PRO A 31 3.74 14.24 -6.46
N PHE A 32 2.64 13.92 -5.78
CA PHE A 32 2.17 14.62 -4.57
C PHE A 32 3.00 14.36 -3.30
N GLY A 33 3.98 13.45 -3.35
CA GLY A 33 4.89 13.19 -2.23
C GLY A 33 4.23 12.56 -1.01
N GLN A 34 2.96 12.17 -1.11
CA GLN A 34 2.25 11.50 -0.04
C GLN A 34 2.80 10.07 0.13
N LEU A 35 3.00 9.69 1.38
CA LEU A 35 3.47 8.37 1.81
C LEU A 35 2.34 7.61 2.53
N PRO A 36 1.21 7.26 1.86
CA PRO A 36 0.18 6.48 2.52
C PRO A 36 0.64 5.05 2.81
N TRP A 37 0.12 4.48 3.88
CA TRP A 37 0.24 3.09 4.26
C TRP A 37 -0.89 2.28 3.62
N ASN A 38 -0.56 1.22 2.91
CA ASN A 38 -1.55 0.34 2.28
C ASN A 38 -1.77 -0.88 3.16
N VAL A 39 -3.03 -1.24 3.38
CA VAL A 39 -3.41 -2.49 4.06
C VAL A 39 -3.73 -3.55 3.02
N TRP A 40 -3.04 -4.68 3.09
CA TRP A 40 -3.20 -5.84 2.22
C TRP A 40 -3.87 -6.97 2.96
N VAL A 41 -4.87 -7.60 2.34
CA VAL A 41 -5.49 -8.84 2.84
C VAL A 41 -5.79 -9.75 1.66
N GLY A 42 -5.32 -11.00 1.72
CA GLY A 42 -5.52 -11.96 0.63
C GLY A 42 -4.89 -11.51 -0.70
N GLY A 43 -3.82 -10.71 -0.64
CA GLY A 43 -3.15 -10.16 -1.83
C GLY A 43 -3.84 -8.95 -2.46
N GLU A 44 -4.90 -8.40 -1.86
CA GLU A 44 -5.58 -7.19 -2.35
C GLU A 44 -5.38 -6.02 -1.38
N ILE A 45 -5.29 -4.79 -1.92
CA ILE A 45 -5.29 -3.58 -1.10
C ILE A 45 -6.74 -3.26 -0.74
N ILE A 46 -7.05 -3.25 0.55
CA ILE A 46 -8.39 -2.93 1.04
C ILE A 46 -8.51 -1.47 1.52
N TYR A 47 -7.39 -0.83 1.89
CA TYR A 47 -7.41 0.50 2.47
C TYR A 47 -6.09 1.26 2.33
N PHE A 48 -6.18 2.59 2.24
CA PHE A 48 -5.07 3.53 2.28
C PHE A 48 -5.15 4.39 3.55
N CYS A 49 -4.16 4.29 4.41
CA CYS A 49 -4.07 5.03 5.67
C CYS A 49 -3.05 6.18 5.57
N PRO A 50 -3.33 7.34 6.17
CA PRO A 50 -2.37 8.45 6.25
C PRO A 50 -1.21 8.16 7.22
N ASP A 51 -1.41 7.27 8.20
CA ASP A 51 -0.44 6.88 9.22
C ASP A 51 -0.44 5.36 9.47
N ILE A 52 0.59 4.88 10.18
CA ILE A 52 0.83 3.45 10.41
C ILE A 52 -0.15 2.85 11.42
N ASP A 53 -0.56 3.63 12.43
CA ASP A 53 -1.44 3.17 13.51
C ASP A 53 -2.85 2.89 12.98
N GLY A 54 -3.35 3.77 12.10
CA GLY A 54 -4.58 3.55 11.35
C GLY A 54 -4.52 2.29 10.49
N ALA A 55 -3.37 2.01 9.87
CA ALA A 55 -3.19 0.82 9.06
C ALA A 55 -3.26 -0.47 9.90
N PHE A 56 -2.63 -0.48 11.09
CA PHE A 56 -2.74 -1.60 12.03
C PHE A 56 -4.14 -1.80 12.57
N LYS A 57 -4.85 -0.71 12.88
CA LYS A 57 -6.24 -0.77 13.33
C LYS A 57 -7.15 -1.39 12.27
N VAL A 58 -7.03 -0.96 11.01
CA VAL A 58 -7.81 -1.53 9.90
C VAL A 58 -7.48 -3.01 9.70
N LEU A 59 -6.20 -3.37 9.70
CA LEU A 59 -5.78 -4.76 9.55
C LEU A 59 -6.32 -5.66 10.67
N HIS A 60 -6.28 -5.18 11.92
CA HIS A 60 -6.79 -5.93 13.06
C HIS A 60 -8.31 -6.16 12.98
N VAL A 61 -9.06 -5.13 12.61
CA VAL A 61 -10.52 -5.23 12.43
C VAL A 61 -10.85 -6.23 11.33
N GLU A 62 -10.16 -6.16 10.18
CA GLU A 62 -10.41 -7.07 9.06
C GLU A 62 -10.11 -8.54 9.42
N LEU A 63 -9.01 -8.79 10.16
CA LEU A 63 -8.68 -10.13 10.64
C LEU A 63 -9.70 -10.66 11.66
N LEU A 64 -10.18 -9.80 12.56
CA LEU A 64 -11.21 -10.16 13.53
C LEU A 64 -12.52 -10.52 12.83
N VAL A 65 -12.96 -9.72 11.86
CA VAL A 65 -14.18 -9.96 11.07
C VAL A 65 -14.09 -11.30 10.35
N ARG A 66 -12.94 -11.62 9.74
CA ARG A 66 -12.73 -12.91 9.08
C ARG A 66 -12.77 -14.08 10.06
N SER A 67 -12.13 -13.94 11.22
CA SER A 67 -12.13 -14.97 12.26
C SER A 67 -13.51 -15.27 12.86
N VAL A 68 -14.45 -14.32 12.81
CA VAL A 68 -15.82 -14.51 13.33
C VAL A 68 -16.74 -15.14 12.27
N ASN A 69 -16.38 -15.06 10.99
CA ASN A 69 -17.17 -15.59 9.88
C ASN A 69 -16.71 -16.98 9.41
N GLU A 70 -15.71 -17.58 10.08
CA GLU A 70 -15.25 -18.97 9.91
C GLU A 70 -15.85 -19.88 11.00
#